data_AF-A0A0P6X3C5-F1
#
_entry.id   AF-A0A0P6X3C5-F1
#
_cell.length_a   1.000
_cell.length_b   1.000
_cell.length_c   1.000
_cell.angle_alpha   90.00
_cell.angle_beta   90.00
_cell.angle_gamma   90.00
#
_symmetry.space_group_name_H-M   'P 1'
#
loop_
_entity.id
_entity.type
_entity.pdbx_description
1 polymer ?
#
loop_
_entity_poly.entity_id
_entity_poly.type
_entity_poly.pdbx_seq_one_letter_code
_entity_poly.pdbx_strand_id
1 'polypeptide(L)'
;MEVKLTVPTMPLLGYNTDLPQERGLYRLSFHAGTRYALDRRLLFNMSSGATGFKRNRGATAEMEFTAYYLRHLSLSRRAPFELLQAVANRIGMPLLRKYEL
;
A
#
# COMPACT_ATOMS: atom_id res chain seq x y z
N MET A 1 7.09 -11.12 -19.60
CA MET A 1 6.06 -10.13 -20.00
C MET A 1 6.50 -8.78 -19.48
N GLU A 2 6.61 -7.76 -20.35
CA GLU A 2 7.09 -6.44 -19.95
C GLU A 2 5.96 -5.65 -19.27
N VAL A 3 6.17 -5.26 -18.01
CA VAL A 3 5.22 -4.46 -17.22
C VAL A 3 5.68 -3.01 -17.26
N LYS A 4 4.74 -2.08 -17.50
CA LYS A 4 5.06 -0.65 -17.54
C LYS A 4 5.37 -0.13 -16.12
N LEU A 5 6.30 0.82 -16.03
CA LEU A 5 6.73 1.47 -14.78
C LEU A 5 5.62 2.31 -14.09
N THR A 6 4.47 2.53 -14.72
CA THR A 6 3.36 3.28 -14.13
C THR A 6 2.59 2.41 -13.14
N VAL A 7 2.50 2.89 -11.90
CA VAL A 7 1.81 2.21 -10.80
C VAL A 7 0.57 3.02 -10.36
N PRO A 8 -0.63 2.77 -10.91
CA PRO A 8 -1.85 3.37 -10.40
C PRO A 8 -2.11 3.01 -8.94
N THR A 9 -2.73 3.95 -8.23
CA THR A 9 -3.25 3.78 -6.87
C THR A 9 -4.73 4.15 -6.83
N MET A 10 -5.44 3.71 -5.79
CA MET A 10 -6.80 4.14 -5.49
C MET A 10 -6.81 4.83 -4.13
N PRO A 11 -6.39 6.11 -4.05
CA PRO A 11 -6.13 6.78 -2.78
C PRO A 11 -7.41 7.05 -1.99
N LEU A 12 -8.55 7.16 -2.69
CA LEU A 12 -9.87 7.35 -2.10
C LEU A 12 -10.83 6.34 -2.72
N LEU A 13 -11.59 5.68 -1.85
CA LEU A 13 -12.67 4.80 -2.24
C LEU A 13 -13.91 5.11 -1.40
N GLY A 14 -15.00 5.43 -2.07
CA GLY A 14 -16.32 5.59 -1.48
C GLY A 14 -17.33 4.64 -2.11
N TYR A 15 -18.29 4.20 -1.31
CA TYR A 15 -19.47 3.47 -1.77
C TYR A 15 -20.62 3.74 -0.80
N ASN A 16 -21.87 3.52 -1.25
CA ASN A 16 -23.02 3.73 -0.39
C ASN A 16 -23.07 2.66 0.72
N THR A 17 -22.90 3.09 1.97
CA THR A 17 -22.90 2.23 3.16
C THR A 17 -24.29 1.92 3.70
N ASP A 18 -25.34 2.58 3.19
CA ASP A 18 -26.73 2.29 3.54
C ASP A 18 -27.24 1.01 2.86
N LEU A 19 -26.50 0.50 1.88
CA LEU A 19 -26.82 -0.74 1.17
C LEU A 19 -26.25 -1.98 1.88
N PRO A 20 -26.93 -3.14 1.82
CA PRO A 20 -26.44 -4.37 2.43
C PRO A 20 -25.03 -4.76 1.95
N GLN A 21 -24.17 -5.20 2.86
CA GLN A 21 -22.79 -5.61 2.58
C GLN A 21 -22.69 -6.73 1.54
N GLU A 22 -23.70 -7.61 1.47
CA GLU A 22 -23.83 -8.68 0.47
C GLU A 22 -23.84 -8.16 -0.99
N ARG A 23 -24.23 -6.90 -1.20
CA ARG A 23 -24.10 -6.24 -2.51
C ARG A 23 -22.64 -6.12 -2.96
N GLY A 24 -21.69 -6.25 -2.03
CA GLY A 24 -20.28 -6.36 -2.34
C GLY A 24 -19.68 -5.11 -2.96
N LEU A 25 -20.23 -3.91 -2.69
CA LEU A 25 -19.81 -2.67 -3.34
C LEU A 25 -18.30 -2.41 -3.16
N TYR A 26 -17.77 -2.59 -1.95
CA TYR A 26 -16.32 -2.53 -1.70
C TYR A 26 -15.51 -3.50 -2.58
N ARG A 27 -15.99 -4.74 -2.71
CA ARG A 27 -15.37 -5.80 -3.54
C ARG A 27 -15.38 -5.44 -5.01
N LEU A 28 -16.49 -4.88 -5.50
CA LEU A 28 -16.68 -4.49 -6.89
C LEU A 28 -15.83 -3.28 -7.26
N SER A 29 -15.73 -2.28 -6.38
CA SER A 29 -14.90 -1.10 -6.64
C SER A 29 -13.41 -1.44 -6.75
N PHE A 30 -12.89 -2.28 -5.86
CA PHE A 30 -11.52 -2.79 -6.00
C PHE A 30 -11.33 -3.63 -7.27
N HIS A 31 -12.33 -4.45 -7.64
CA HIS A 31 -12.28 -5.22 -8.87
C HIS A 31 -12.20 -4.33 -10.12
N ALA A 32 -12.92 -3.20 -10.15
CA ALA A 32 -12.83 -2.23 -11.24
C ALA A 32 -11.40 -1.66 -11.38
N GLY A 33 -10.77 -1.29 -10.26
CA GLY A 33 -9.37 -0.82 -10.25
C GLY A 33 -8.38 -1.89 -10.72
N THR A 34 -8.53 -3.14 -10.25
CA THR A 34 -7.71 -4.26 -10.70
C THR A 34 -7.87 -4.52 -12.20
N ARG A 35 -9.11 -4.52 -12.72
CA ARG A 35 -9.36 -4.68 -14.16
C ARG A 35 -8.71 -3.58 -14.97
N TYR A 36 -8.85 -2.32 -14.55
CA TYR A 36 -8.21 -1.18 -15.21
C TYR A 36 -6.70 -1.36 -15.37
N ALA A 37 -6.02 -1.82 -14.32
CA ALA A 37 -4.58 -2.06 -14.33
C ALA A 37 -4.21 -3.27 -15.20
N LEU A 38 -4.97 -4.37 -15.12
CA LEU A 38 -4.77 -5.58 -15.93
C LEU A 38 -4.89 -5.29 -17.42
N ASP A 39 -5.97 -4.60 -17.84
CA ASP A 39 -6.23 -4.26 -19.25
C ASP A 39 -5.10 -3.40 -19.85
N ARG A 40 -4.37 -2.67 -19.01
CA ARG A 40 -3.26 -1.78 -19.39
C ARG A 40 -1.87 -2.34 -19.09
N ARG A 41 -1.77 -3.55 -18.54
CA ARG A 41 -0.52 -4.20 -18.13
C ARG A 41 0.28 -3.35 -17.13
N LEU A 42 -0.40 -2.84 -16.11
CA LEU A 42 0.16 -2.01 -15.04
C LEU A 42 0.24 -2.78 -13.72
N LEU A 43 1.18 -2.41 -12.85
CA LEU A 43 1.16 -2.82 -11.44
C LEU A 43 0.14 -1.98 -10.69
N PHE A 44 -0.74 -2.62 -9.90
CA PHE A 44 -1.72 -1.89 -9.12
C PHE A 44 -1.32 -1.87 -7.65
N ASN A 45 -0.97 -0.69 -7.15
CA ASN A 45 -0.70 -0.50 -5.73
C ASN A 45 -2.04 -0.24 -5.00
N MET A 46 -2.42 -1.18 -4.12
CA MET A 46 -3.66 -1.15 -3.35
C MET A 46 -3.51 -0.49 -1.97
N SER A 47 -2.41 0.21 -1.71
CA SER A 47 -2.04 0.82 -0.42
C SER A 47 -1.93 -0.20 0.71
N SER A 48 -1.76 0.26 1.95
CA SER A 48 -1.71 -0.56 3.15
C SER A 48 -3.10 -0.96 3.67
N GLY A 49 -3.15 -1.90 4.62
CA GLY A 49 -4.39 -2.35 5.27
C GLY A 49 -5.22 -3.36 4.47
N ALA A 50 -6.30 -3.88 5.07
CA ALA A 50 -7.18 -4.89 4.47
C ALA A 50 -6.42 -6.09 3.84
N THR A 51 -5.31 -6.51 4.45
CA THR A 51 -4.34 -7.43 3.83
C THR A 51 -4.98 -8.75 3.40
N GLY A 52 -5.83 -9.36 4.25
CA GLY A 52 -6.54 -10.59 3.89
C GLY A 52 -7.47 -10.44 2.67
N PHE A 53 -8.17 -9.30 2.57
CA PHE A 53 -9.02 -9.01 1.41
C PHE A 53 -8.21 -8.90 0.11
N LYS A 54 -7.05 -8.24 0.17
CA LYS A 54 -6.16 -8.02 -0.98
C LYS A 54 -5.48 -9.33 -1.41
N ARG A 55 -4.95 -10.10 -0.45
CA ARG A 55 -4.34 -11.42 -0.70
C ARG A 55 -5.32 -12.39 -1.35
N ASN A 56 -6.58 -12.42 -0.88
CA ASN A 56 -7.64 -13.25 -1.47
C ASN A 56 -7.99 -12.89 -2.93
N ARG A 57 -7.36 -11.86 -3.51
CA ARG A 57 -7.51 -11.40 -4.89
C ARG A 57 -6.21 -11.44 -5.70
N GLY A 58 -5.17 -12.09 -5.17
CA GLY A 58 -3.88 -12.25 -5.83
C GLY A 58 -2.91 -11.10 -5.59
N ALA A 59 -3.15 -10.23 -4.60
CA ALA A 59 -2.16 -9.23 -4.19
C ALA A 59 -0.97 -9.90 -3.50
N THR A 60 0.23 -9.47 -3.83
CA THR A 60 1.45 -9.76 -3.07
C THR A 60 1.73 -8.62 -2.09
N ALA A 61 2.29 -8.95 -0.92
CA ALA A 61 2.72 -7.95 0.03
C ALA A 61 4.01 -7.30 -0.48
N GLU A 62 4.04 -5.97 -0.52
CA GLU A 62 5.20 -5.20 -0.97
C GLU A 62 5.50 -4.08 0.03
N MET A 63 6.79 -3.83 0.25
CA MET A 63 7.23 -2.79 1.18
C MET A 63 7.18 -1.42 0.50
N GLU A 64 6.46 -0.50 1.11
CA GLU A 64 6.47 0.92 0.73
C GLU A 64 7.41 1.72 1.60
N PHE A 65 8.20 2.59 0.97
CA PHE A 65 9.16 3.44 1.66
C PHE A 65 8.81 4.90 1.43
N THR A 66 8.87 5.70 2.49
CA THR A 66 8.86 7.16 2.41
C THR A 66 10.28 7.67 2.63
N ALA A 67 10.76 8.48 1.69
CA ALA A 67 12.08 9.10 1.78
C ALA A 67 11.98 10.54 2.30
N TYR A 68 12.82 10.89 3.26
CA TYR A 68 12.94 12.25 3.79
C TYR A 68 14.34 12.80 3.51
N TYR A 69 14.43 13.99 2.92
CA TYR A 69 15.71 14.68 2.74
C TYR A 69 16.04 15.50 3.98
N LEU A 70 16.96 15.03 4.82
CA LEU A 70 17.23 15.63 6.13
C LEU A 70 18.60 16.34 6.22
N ARG A 71 19.43 16.25 5.17
CA ARG A 71 20.81 16.78 5.18
C ARG A 71 20.91 18.30 5.36
N HIS A 72 19.81 19.02 5.25
CA HIS A 72 19.76 20.47 5.46
C HIS A 72 19.41 20.85 6.92
N LEU A 73 19.00 19.90 7.76
CA LEU A 73 18.57 20.17 9.14
C LEU A 73 19.74 20.11 10.14
N SER A 74 19.60 20.76 11.30
CA SER A 74 20.52 20.56 12.44
C SER A 74 20.41 19.15 13.02
N LEU A 75 21.45 18.67 13.70
CA LEU A 75 21.47 17.32 14.30
C LEU A 75 20.27 17.06 15.23
N SER A 76 19.88 18.06 16.04
CA SER A 76 18.72 17.96 16.94
C SER A 76 17.41 17.70 16.20
N ARG A 77 17.26 18.21 14.97
CA ARG A 77 16.06 18.00 14.13
C ARG A 77 16.15 16.71 13.31
N ARG A 78 17.35 16.20 13.05
CA ARG A 78 17.55 14.90 12.35
C ARG A 78 17.32 13.71 13.27
N ALA A 79 17.76 13.81 14.53
CA ALA A 79 17.79 12.68 15.46
C ALA A 79 16.42 11.95 15.60
N PRO A 80 15.26 12.62 15.70
CA PRO A 80 13.97 11.92 15.76
C PRO A 80 13.67 11.08 14.51
N PHE A 81 14.04 11.57 13.32
CA PHE A 81 13.84 10.85 12.06
C PHE A 81 14.83 9.69 11.90
N GLU A 82 16.08 9.87 12.33
CA GLU A 82 17.08 8.79 12.33
C GLU A 82 16.67 7.67 13.29
N LEU A 83 16.15 8.02 14.47
CA LEU A 83 15.58 7.05 15.42
C LEU A 83 14.37 6.34 14.79
N LEU A 84 13.44 7.08 14.18
CA LEU A 84 12.28 6.50 13.50
C LEU A 84 12.72 5.53 12.38
N GLN A 85 13.70 5.91 11.56
CA GLN A 85 14.26 5.06 10.52
C GLN A 85 14.85 3.78 11.11
N ALA A 86 15.63 3.89 12.19
CA ALA A 86 16.23 2.73 12.85
C ALA A 86 15.15 1.78 13.40
N VAL A 87 14.12 2.30 14.07
CA VAL A 87 13.00 1.51 14.61
C VAL A 87 12.19 0.86 13.48
N ALA A 88 11.82 1.63 12.46
CA ALA A 88 11.06 1.12 11.31
C ALA A 88 11.83 0.00 10.58
N ASN A 89 13.13 0.18 10.36
CA ASN A 89 13.93 -0.79 9.62
C ASN A 89 14.32 -2.03 10.45
N ARG A 90 14.62 -1.87 11.73
CA ARG A 90 15.09 -2.98 12.58
C ARG A 90 13.98 -3.73 13.29
N ILE A 91 12.84 -3.09 13.53
CA ILE A 91 11.69 -3.69 14.24
C ILE A 91 10.50 -3.81 13.29
N GLY A 92 10.12 -2.71 12.64
CA GLY A 92 8.95 -2.67 11.75
C GLY A 92 9.04 -3.66 10.58
N MET A 93 10.12 -3.57 9.78
CA MET A 93 10.28 -4.42 8.60
C MET A 93 10.28 -5.93 8.94
N PRO A 94 11.03 -6.43 9.94
CA PRO A 94 10.96 -7.84 10.32
C PRO A 94 9.56 -8.28 10.76
N LEU A 95 8.83 -7.45 11.50
CA LEU A 95 7.45 -7.78 11.92
C LEU A 95 6.51 -7.85 10.73
N LEU A 96 6.53 -6.84 9.85
CA LEU A 96 5.69 -6.82 8.65
C LEU A 96 5.94 -8.06 7.76
N ARG A 97 7.22 -8.45 7.58
CA ARG A 97 7.56 -9.69 6.85
C ARG A 97 7.06 -10.94 7.56
N LYS A 98 7.27 -11.04 8.88
CA LYS A 98 6.88 -12.21 9.67
C LYS A 98 5.37 -12.48 9.61
N TYR A 99 4.56 -11.43 9.60
CA TYR A 99 3.11 -11.51 9.60
C TYR A 99 2.49 -11.35 8.20
N GLU A 100 3.31 -11.23 7.16
CA GLU A 100 2.90 -11.01 5.76
C GLU A 100 1.90 -9.85 5.61
N LEU A 101 2.17 -8.75 6.32
CA LEU A 101 1.27 -7.60 6.42
C LEU A 101 1.36 -6.66 5.22
#